data_AF-A0A177A4U9-F1
#
_entry.id   AF-A0A177A4U9-F1
#
_cell.length_a   1.000
_cell.length_b   1.000
_cell.length_c   1.000
_cell.angle_alpha   90.00
_cell.angle_beta   90.00
_cell.angle_gamma   90.00
#
_symmetry.space_group_name_H-M   'P 1'
#
loop_
_entity.id
_entity.type
_entity.pdbx_description
1 polymer ?
#
loop_
_entity_poly.entity_id
_entity_poly.type
_entity_poly.pdbx_seq_one_letter_code
_entity_poly.pdbx_strand_id
1 'polypeptide(L)'
;MSIYKDFSSVTRASLTHALSDLSLPSAAIDSLMRAYDSLDLNPDAGPGLISLQSSTAIDAYIFSNGSPAMLKASVTKSLSLAQFQGIFQDIAGLKAAWVDRQGLGWIDGLGELVGGKGPTVVVRGVDEAVREIQRQEGDRKVVKPKN
;
A
#
# COMPACT_ATOMS: atom_id res chain seq x y z
N MET A 1 20.96 -21.82 -0.54
CA MET A 1 20.62 -21.13 0.73
C MET A 1 19.93 -19.82 0.37
N SER A 2 18.66 -19.66 0.76
CA SER A 2 17.91 -18.42 0.54
C SER A 2 18.44 -17.33 1.46
N ILE A 3 19.20 -16.39 0.92
CA ILE A 3 19.76 -15.28 1.69
C ILE A 3 18.70 -14.17 1.74
N TYR A 4 17.83 -14.21 2.74
CA TYR A 4 16.92 -13.09 2.99
C TYR A 4 17.73 -11.84 3.32
N LYS A 5 17.35 -10.72 2.69
CA LYS A 5 17.80 -9.38 3.05
C LYS A 5 16.56 -8.51 3.21
N ASP A 6 16.60 -7.57 4.15
CA ASP A 6 15.52 -6.61 4.31
C ASP A 6 15.39 -5.72 3.04
N PHE A 7 14.22 -5.12 2.86
CA PHE A 7 13.93 -4.36 1.65
C PHE A 7 14.75 -3.07 1.52
N SER A 8 15.32 -2.53 2.61
CA SER A 8 16.23 -1.37 2.54
C SER A 8 17.55 -1.80 1.93
N SER A 9 18.08 -2.95 2.36
CA SER A 9 19.27 -3.57 1.80
C SER A 9 19.10 -3.90 0.31
N VAL A 10 17.94 -4.46 -0.08
CA VAL A 10 17.62 -4.73 -1.50
C VAL A 10 17.50 -3.44 -2.29
N THR A 11 16.73 -2.46 -1.80
CA THR A 11 16.53 -1.16 -2.48
C THR A 11 17.85 -0.42 -2.70
N ARG A 12 18.73 -0.38 -1.69
CA ARG A 12 20.06 0.22 -1.83
C ARG A 12 20.91 -0.51 -2.86
N ALA A 13 20.91 -1.84 -2.86
CA ALA A 13 21.67 -2.62 -3.84
C ALA A 13 21.16 -2.38 -5.27
N SER A 14 19.84 -2.38 -5.46
CA SER A 14 19.19 -2.06 -6.75
C SER A 14 19.51 -0.64 -7.20
N LEU A 15 19.47 0.34 -6.31
CA LEU A 15 19.80 1.73 -6.60
C LEU A 15 21.27 1.89 -7.02
N THR A 16 22.20 1.32 -6.24
CA THR A 16 23.64 1.35 -6.56
C THR A 16 23.92 0.68 -7.91
N HIS A 17 23.24 -0.44 -8.20
CA HIS A 17 23.39 -1.12 -9.48
C HIS A 17 22.84 -0.29 -10.65
N ALA A 18 21.64 0.27 -10.52
CA ALA A 18 21.03 1.10 -11.57
C ALA A 18 21.82 2.38 -11.86
N LEU A 19 22.62 2.85 -10.90
CA LEU A 19 23.43 4.07 -11.00
C LEU A 19 24.93 3.76 -11.13
N SER A 20 25.32 2.53 -11.48
CA SER A 20 26.73 2.11 -11.57
C SER A 20 27.56 3.01 -12.48
N ASP A 21 26.95 3.52 -13.55
CA ASP A 21 27.63 4.30 -14.59
C ASP A 21 27.76 5.79 -14.23
N LEU A 22 27.05 6.25 -13.18
CA LEU A 22 26.98 7.65 -12.77
C LEU A 22 27.98 8.02 -11.66
N SER A 23 28.77 7.06 -11.15
CA SER A 23 29.82 7.26 -10.13
C SER A 23 29.42 8.22 -8.99
N LEU A 24 28.27 7.96 -8.36
CA LEU A 24 27.76 8.83 -7.30
C LEU A 24 28.48 8.60 -5.96
N PRO A 25 28.72 9.66 -5.17
CA PRO A 25 29.24 9.51 -3.81
C PRO A 25 28.21 8.82 -2.92
N SER A 26 28.68 8.06 -1.92
CA SER A 26 27.83 7.34 -0.96
C SER A 26 26.80 8.25 -0.29
N ALA A 27 27.18 9.49 0.03
CA ALA A 27 26.29 10.48 0.62
C ALA A 27 25.07 10.84 -0.24
N ALA A 28 25.22 10.83 -1.58
CA ALA A 28 24.11 11.06 -2.51
C ALA A 28 23.16 9.85 -2.53
N ILE A 29 23.70 8.63 -2.54
CA ILE A 29 22.91 7.39 -2.42
C ILE A 29 22.15 7.39 -1.09
N ASP A 30 22.79 7.78 0.01
CA ASP A 30 22.13 7.90 1.32
C ASP A 30 21.00 8.93 1.31
N SER A 31 21.17 10.03 0.58
CA SER A 31 20.13 11.05 0.43
C SER A 31 18.93 10.53 -0.35
N LEU A 32 19.15 9.77 -1.41
CA LEU A 32 18.09 9.13 -2.19
C LEU A 32 17.35 8.07 -1.35
N MET A 33 18.08 7.25 -0.59
CA MET A 33 17.48 6.29 0.34
C MET A 33 16.61 6.99 1.40
N ARG A 34 17.07 8.13 1.94
CA ARG A 34 16.26 8.94 2.88
C ARG A 34 15.00 9.53 2.23
N ALA A 35 15.09 9.99 0.98
CA ALA A 35 13.92 10.50 0.25
C ALA A 35 12.90 9.39 -0.03
N TYR A 36 13.38 8.18 -0.31
CA TYR A 36 12.52 7.00 -0.50
C TYR A 36 11.76 6.62 0.78
N ASP A 37 12.37 6.80 1.95
CA ASP A 37 11.72 6.60 3.25
C ASP A 37 10.63 7.66 3.55
N SER A 38 10.54 8.75 2.78
CA SER A 38 9.62 9.87 3.01
C SER A 38 8.74 10.20 1.81
N LEU A 39 8.39 9.20 0.98
CA LEU A 39 7.45 9.40 -0.13
C LEU A 39 6.08 9.85 0.39
N ASP A 40 5.49 10.82 -0.31
CA ASP A 40 4.20 11.37 0.07
C ASP A 40 3.02 10.52 -0.40
N LEU A 41 1.89 10.71 0.29
CA LEU A 41 0.62 10.08 -0.04
C LEU A 41 0.12 10.56 -1.41
N ASN A 42 -0.36 9.63 -2.24
CA ASN A 42 -1.09 10.03 -3.44
C ASN A 42 -2.36 10.82 -3.05
N PRO A 43 -2.69 11.93 -3.72
CA PRO A 43 -3.82 12.79 -3.31
C PRO A 43 -5.17 12.05 -3.22
N ASP A 44 -5.38 11.02 -4.04
CA ASP A 44 -6.60 10.19 -4.04
C ASP A 44 -6.78 9.36 -2.76
N ALA A 45 -5.70 9.10 -2.01
CA ALA A 45 -5.78 8.28 -0.80
C ALA A 45 -6.21 9.06 0.44
N GLY A 46 -5.98 10.38 0.47
CA GLY A 46 -6.32 11.23 1.61
C GLY A 46 -7.79 11.11 2.05
N PRO A 47 -8.77 11.34 1.15
CA PRO A 47 -10.19 11.22 1.49
C PRO A 47 -10.58 9.84 2.01
N GLY A 48 -10.00 8.77 1.44
CA GLY A 48 -10.25 7.40 1.89
C GLY A 48 -9.73 7.14 3.31
N LEU A 49 -8.50 7.57 3.61
CA LEU A 49 -7.91 7.41 4.95
C LEU A 49 -8.66 8.21 6.01
N ILE A 50 -9.10 9.44 5.71
CA ILE A 50 -9.95 10.25 6.61
C ILE A 50 -11.25 9.52 6.94
N SER A 51 -11.86 8.88 5.94
CA SER A 51 -13.10 8.13 6.13
C SER A 51 -12.88 6.88 6.98
N LEU A 52 -11.77 6.15 6.78
CA LEU A 52 -11.39 5.01 7.60
C LEU A 52 -11.10 5.40 9.05
N GLN A 53 -10.45 6.55 9.28
CA GLN A 53 -10.16 7.06 10.63
C GLN A 53 -11.42 7.22 11.49
N SER A 54 -12.55 7.51 10.85
CA SER A 54 -13.84 7.71 11.53
C SER A 54 -14.65 6.40 11.68
N SER A 55 -14.15 5.29 11.13
CA SER A 55 -14.84 4.00 11.14
C SER A 55 -14.42 3.16 12.33
N THR A 56 -15.38 2.60 13.06
CA THR A 56 -15.14 1.54 14.06
C THR A 56 -15.44 0.14 13.52
N ALA A 57 -15.86 0.04 12.27
CA ALA A 57 -16.27 -1.21 11.63
C ALA A 57 -15.21 -1.78 10.68
N ILE A 58 -14.15 -1.01 10.39
CA ILE A 58 -13.12 -1.38 9.42
C ILE A 58 -11.76 -1.14 10.06
N ASP A 59 -11.03 -2.24 10.29
CA ASP A 59 -9.62 -2.19 10.65
C ASP A 59 -8.79 -2.02 9.37
N ALA A 60 -7.94 -1.00 9.31
CA ALA A 60 -7.05 -0.79 8.16
C ALA A 60 -5.72 -1.50 8.40
N TYR A 61 -5.07 -1.97 7.34
CA TYR A 61 -3.79 -2.66 7.43
C TYR A 61 -2.89 -2.28 6.26
N ILE A 62 -1.58 -2.17 6.50
CA ILE A 62 -0.56 -2.00 5.45
C ILE A 62 0.16 -3.33 5.27
N PHE A 63 0.03 -3.91 4.07
CA PHE A 63 0.84 -5.04 3.64
C PHE A 63 1.86 -4.54 2.61
N SER A 64 3.15 -4.56 2.95
CA SER A 64 4.20 -3.99 2.11
C SER A 64 5.50 -4.77 2.23
N ASN A 65 6.26 -4.78 1.15
CA ASN A 65 7.61 -5.35 1.12
C ASN A 65 8.59 -4.51 1.96
N GLY A 66 8.31 -3.23 2.20
CA GLY A 66 9.16 -2.34 2.99
C GLY A 66 9.49 -2.93 4.36
N SER A 67 10.73 -2.77 4.82
CA SER A 67 11.08 -3.23 6.17
C SER A 67 10.26 -2.48 7.23
N PRO A 68 10.05 -3.03 8.44
CA PRO A 68 9.29 -2.34 9.49
C PRO A 68 9.81 -0.92 9.78
N ALA A 69 11.13 -0.70 9.72
CA ALA A 69 11.74 0.61 9.90
C ALA A 69 11.42 1.57 8.74
N MET A 70 11.43 1.09 7.49
CA MET A 70 11.03 1.89 6.32
C MET A 70 9.55 2.29 6.41
N LEU A 71 8.67 1.33 6.72
CA LEU A 71 7.23 1.61 6.84
C LEU A 71 6.94 2.59 7.97
N LYS A 72 7.57 2.41 9.13
CA LYS A 72 7.48 3.36 10.25
C LYS A 72 8.01 4.74 9.86
N ALA A 73 9.12 4.81 9.12
CA ALA A 73 9.66 6.08 8.64
C ALA A 73 8.70 6.78 7.66
N SER A 74 8.13 6.06 6.70
CA SER A 74 7.17 6.64 5.76
C SER A 74 5.90 7.11 6.45
N VAL A 75 5.37 6.30 7.37
CA VAL A 75 4.20 6.69 8.17
C VAL A 75 4.51 7.90 9.03
N THR A 76 5.67 7.98 9.70
CA THR A 76 5.94 9.07 10.65
C THR A 76 6.51 10.35 10.03
N LYS A 77 7.19 10.26 8.88
CA LYS A 77 7.93 11.37 8.28
C LYS A 77 7.24 12.00 7.07
N SER A 78 6.30 11.30 6.42
CA SER A 78 5.41 11.96 5.46
C SER A 78 4.35 12.74 6.23
N LEU A 79 4.36 14.07 6.08
CA LEU A 79 3.42 14.98 6.74
C LEU A 79 1.96 14.59 6.48
N SER A 80 1.68 14.11 5.27
CA SER A 80 0.33 13.73 4.84
C SER A 80 -0.13 12.38 5.42
N LEU A 81 0.80 11.46 5.66
CA LEU A 81 0.52 10.10 6.17
C LEU A 81 0.57 10.01 7.70
N ALA A 82 1.40 10.83 8.36
CA ALA A 82 1.66 10.78 9.80
C ALA A 82 0.43 10.98 10.68
N GLN A 83 -0.55 11.73 10.20
CA GLN A 83 -1.82 11.91 10.89
C GLN A 83 -2.67 10.63 11.00
N PHE A 84 -2.38 9.60 10.20
CA PHE A 84 -3.17 8.36 10.12
C PHE A 84 -2.51 7.14 10.79
N GLN A 85 -1.39 7.33 11.52
CA GLN A 85 -0.60 6.23 12.07
C GLN A 85 -1.37 5.26 13.01
N GLY A 86 -2.43 5.72 13.67
CA GLY A 86 -3.18 4.93 14.67
C GLY A 86 -4.19 3.93 14.11
N ILE A 87 -4.35 3.86 12.78
CA ILE A 87 -5.42 3.08 12.13
C ILE A 87 -4.96 1.65 11.75
N PHE A 88 -3.66 1.35 11.78
CA PHE A 88 -3.10 0.09 11.26
C PHE A 88 -2.81 -0.98 12.34
N GLN A 89 -3.34 -2.22 12.23
CA GLN A 89 -3.34 -3.18 13.35
C GLN A 89 -2.61 -4.58 13.17
N ASP A 90 -2.72 -5.38 12.07
CA ASP A 90 -2.09 -6.69 11.69
C ASP A 90 -2.78 -7.50 10.52
N ILE A 91 -2.20 -8.60 9.99
CA ILE A 91 -2.63 -9.29 8.72
C ILE A 91 -3.77 -10.35 8.89
N ALA A 92 -4.77 -10.36 8.00
CA ALA A 92 -5.83 -11.40 7.88
C ALA A 92 -6.12 -11.79 6.41
N GLY A 93 -6.97 -12.80 6.13
CA GLY A 93 -7.32 -13.22 4.77
C GLY A 93 -8.10 -12.14 3.99
N LEU A 94 -7.60 -11.75 2.81
CA LEU A 94 -7.98 -10.49 2.17
C LEU A 94 -8.92 -10.67 0.96
N LYS A 95 -9.96 -9.85 0.91
CA LYS A 95 -10.53 -9.36 -0.35
C LYS A 95 -9.60 -8.27 -0.90
N ALA A 96 -9.47 -8.16 -2.21
CA ALA A 96 -8.51 -7.25 -2.85
C ALA A 96 -9.22 -6.21 -3.73
N ALA A 97 -8.82 -4.94 -3.61
CA ALA A 97 -9.19 -3.88 -4.55
C ALA A 97 -7.95 -3.48 -5.35
N TRP A 98 -8.04 -3.51 -6.68
CA TRP A 98 -6.98 -3.02 -7.56
C TRP A 98 -7.22 -1.54 -7.87
N VAL A 99 -6.23 -0.69 -7.56
CA VAL A 99 -6.30 0.76 -7.81
C VAL A 99 -5.63 1.07 -9.15
N ASP A 100 -6.43 1.11 -10.21
CA ASP A 100 -6.03 1.45 -11.57
C ASP A 100 -6.00 2.97 -11.80
N ARG A 101 -4.91 3.61 -11.36
CA ARG A 101 -4.70 5.04 -11.58
C ARG A 101 -4.50 5.41 -13.05
N GLN A 102 -4.02 4.47 -13.86
CA GLN A 102 -3.66 4.73 -15.27
C GLN A 102 -4.81 4.46 -16.24
N GLY A 103 -5.91 3.85 -15.79
CA GLY A 103 -7.05 3.50 -16.63
C GLY A 103 -6.75 2.31 -17.56
N LEU A 104 -5.76 1.49 -17.22
CA LEU A 104 -5.34 0.32 -18.02
C LEU A 104 -6.13 -0.94 -17.64
N GLY A 105 -7.01 -0.85 -16.65
CA GLY A 105 -7.70 -1.97 -16.04
C GLY A 105 -6.78 -2.80 -15.15
N TRP A 106 -7.21 -4.03 -14.91
CA TRP A 106 -6.41 -5.04 -14.23
C TRP A 106 -5.34 -5.58 -15.19
N ILE A 107 -4.09 -5.16 -14.96
CA ILE A 107 -2.95 -5.50 -15.84
C ILE A 107 -2.10 -6.66 -15.32
N ASP A 108 -2.29 -7.08 -14.07
CA ASP A 108 -1.59 -8.23 -13.47
C ASP A 108 -2.43 -9.53 -13.52
N GLY A 109 -2.96 -9.83 -14.71
CA GLY A 109 -3.74 -11.05 -14.96
C GLY A 109 -2.92 -12.35 -14.95
N LEU A 110 -1.61 -12.29 -14.70
CA LEU A 110 -0.74 -13.46 -14.69
C LEU A 110 -1.16 -14.46 -13.60
N GLY A 111 -1.66 -13.96 -12.47
CA GLY A 111 -2.24 -14.77 -11.40
C GLY A 111 -3.48 -15.55 -11.84
N GLU A 112 -4.29 -15.03 -12.76
CA GLU A 112 -5.49 -15.72 -13.28
C GLU A 112 -5.15 -16.87 -14.22
N LEU A 113 -4.09 -16.70 -15.02
CA LEU A 113 -3.58 -17.75 -15.92
C LEU A 113 -3.08 -19.00 -15.17
N VAL A 114 -2.72 -18.86 -13.89
CA VAL A 114 -2.28 -19.97 -13.03
C VAL A 114 -3.36 -20.42 -12.02
N GLY A 115 -4.62 -20.06 -12.27
CA GLY A 115 -5.76 -20.47 -11.44
C GLY A 115 -6.03 -19.61 -10.21
N GLY A 116 -5.33 -18.48 -10.07
CA GLY A 116 -5.69 -17.42 -9.15
C GLY A 116 -6.96 -16.69 -9.58
N LYS A 117 -7.55 -15.92 -8.67
CA LYS A 117 -8.67 -15.02 -8.99
C LYS A 117 -8.14 -13.60 -9.08
N GLY A 118 -8.67 -12.82 -10.02
CA GLY A 118 -8.46 -11.39 -10.09
C GLY A 118 -8.93 -10.67 -8.82
N PRO A 119 -8.69 -9.35 -8.74
CA PRO A 119 -9.14 -8.56 -7.61
C PRO A 119 -10.67 -8.64 -7.45
N THR A 120 -11.14 -8.47 -6.21
CA THR A 120 -12.57 -8.42 -5.91
C THR A 120 -13.24 -7.21 -6.58
N VAL A 121 -12.51 -6.10 -6.74
CA VAL A 121 -12.96 -4.91 -7.46
C VAL A 121 -11.77 -4.18 -8.10
N VAL A 122 -12.02 -3.51 -9.23
CA VAL A 122 -11.10 -2.56 -9.85
C VAL A 122 -11.68 -1.16 -9.66
N VAL A 123 -10.88 -0.23 -9.17
CA VAL A 123 -11.26 1.16 -8.89
C VAL A 123 -10.19 2.13 -9.41
N ARG A 124 -10.51 3.42 -9.56
CA ARG A 124 -9.58 4.42 -10.08
C ARG A 124 -8.71 5.10 -9.02
N GLY A 125 -9.12 5.01 -7.75
CA GLY A 125 -8.46 5.66 -6.62
C GLY A 125 -8.67 4.91 -5.31
N VAL A 126 -7.85 5.20 -4.31
CA VAL A 126 -7.94 4.62 -2.96
C VAL A 126 -9.22 5.09 -2.25
N ASP A 127 -9.64 6.33 -2.44
CA ASP A 127 -10.93 6.83 -1.95
C ASP A 127 -12.11 6.02 -2.50
N GLU A 128 -12.06 5.63 -3.77
CA GLU A 128 -13.07 4.80 -4.40
C GLU A 128 -13.05 3.37 -3.83
N ALA A 129 -11.86 2.80 -3.59
CA ALA A 129 -11.73 1.52 -2.89
C ALA A 129 -12.44 1.56 -1.52
N VAL A 130 -12.20 2.62 -0.74
CA VAL A 130 -12.79 2.78 0.59
C VAL A 130 -14.31 2.90 0.51
N ARG A 131 -14.84 3.69 -0.44
CA ARG A 131 -16.30 3.80 -0.63
C ARG A 131 -16.93 2.44 -0.97
N GLU A 132 -16.29 1.66 -1.83
CA GLU A 132 -16.79 0.34 -2.21
C GLU A 132 -16.75 -0.65 -1.03
N ILE A 133 -15.68 -0.64 -0.21
CA ILE A 133 -15.61 -1.45 1.01
C ILE A 133 -16.76 -1.07 1.96
N GLN A 134 -16.97 0.22 2.19
CA GLN A 134 -18.06 0.71 3.05
C GLN A 134 -19.43 0.31 2.53
N ARG A 135 -19.65 0.38 1.21
CA ARG A 135 -20.88 -0.07 0.56
C ARG A 135 -21.11 -1.57 0.81
N GLN A 136 -20.10 -2.40 0.61
CA GLN A 136 -20.19 -3.85 0.85
C GLN A 136 -20.45 -4.19 2.33
N GLU A 137 -19.85 -3.45 3.27
CA GLU A 137 -20.14 -3.62 4.70
C GLU A 137 -21.56 -3.16 5.06
N GLY A 138 -22.05 -2.08 4.43
CA GLY A 138 -23.44 -1.62 4.55
C GLY A 138 -24.42 -2.67 4.05
N ASP A 139 -24.21 -3.20 2.84
CA ASP A 139 -25.04 -4.24 2.24
C ASP A 139 -25.05 -5.51 3.10
N ARG A 140 -23.92 -5.92 3.68
CA ARG A 140 -23.87 -7.05 4.63
C ARG A 140 -24.75 -6.84 5.86
N LYS A 141 -24.81 -5.63 6.38
CA LYS A 141 -25.66 -5.30 7.54
C LYS A 141 -27.14 -5.32 7.17
N VAL A 142 -27.50 -4.95 5.93
CA VAL A 142 -28.88 -4.95 5.42
C VAL A 142 -29.36 -6.38 5.07
N VAL A 143 -28.46 -7.25 4.60
CA VAL A 143 -28.81 -8.63 4.18
C VAL A 143 -28.95 -9.61 5.37
N LYS A 144 -28.60 -9.23 6.61
CA LYS A 144 -29.04 -9.96 7.81
C LYS A 144 -30.35 -9.34 8.31
N PRO A 145 -31.51 -10.02 8.17
CA PRO A 145 -31.80 -11.19 9.02
C PRO A 145 -32.65 -12.31 8.36
N LYS A 146 -32.42 -13.56 8.77
CA LYS A 146 -33.45 -14.57 9.06
C LYS A 146 -32.82 -15.60 10.01
N ASN A 147 -33.58 -15.93 11.05
CA ASN A 147 -33.26 -16.80 12.18
C ASN A 147 -32.45 -18.05 11.83
#